data_AF-A0A8S2TWY8-F1
#
_entry.id   AF-A0A8S2TWY8-F1
#
_cell.length_a   1.000
_cell.length_b   1.000
_cell.length_c   1.000
_cell.angle_alpha   90.00
_cell.angle_beta   90.00
_cell.angle_gamma   90.00
#
_symmetry.space_group_name_H-M   'P 1'
#
loop_
_entity.id
_entity.type
_entity.pdbx_description
1 polymer ?
#
loop_
_entity_poly.entity_id
_entity_poly.type
_entity_poly.pdbx_seq_one_letter_code
_entity_poly.pdbx_strand_id
1 'polypeptide(L)' 'MQRSSDRVHTWEEFRIRFYERYRTQARIQHFRTELRLLFQGDNENPLDYFERLKTLMIEIDPECTDQWLKH' A
#
# COMPACT_ATOMS: atom_id res chain seq x y z
N MET A 1 11.63 -31.58 -13.24
CA MET A 1 11.52 -30.11 -13.07
C MET A 1 11.42 -29.82 -11.58
N GLN A 2 12.52 -29.40 -10.98
CA GLN A 2 12.60 -29.03 -9.57
C GLN A 2 11.80 -27.74 -9.40
N ARG A 3 10.64 -27.80 -8.74
CA ARG A 3 10.01 -26.58 -8.19
C ARG A 3 10.94 -26.13 -7.08
N SER A 4 11.87 -25.24 -7.41
CA SER A 4 12.69 -24.56 -6.42
C SER A 4 11.75 -24.06 -5.33
N SER A 5 11.99 -24.55 -4.13
CA SER A 5 11.26 -24.20 -2.93
C SER A 5 11.52 -22.72 -2.65
N ASP A 6 10.67 -21.84 -3.17
CA ASP A 6 10.51 -20.45 -2.71
C ASP A 6 9.89 -20.44 -1.31
N ARG A 7 10.52 -21.15 -0.37
CA ARG A 7 10.13 -21.12 1.02
C ARG A 7 10.58 -19.78 1.57
N VAL A 8 9.58 -19.04 2.02
CA VAL A 8 9.76 -17.84 2.80
C VAL A 8 10.03 -18.26 4.24
N HIS A 9 11.15 -17.82 4.81
CA HIS A 9 11.61 -18.26 6.13
C HIS A 9 11.37 -17.22 7.21
N THR A 10 11.14 -15.97 6.83
CA THR A 10 10.84 -14.88 7.76
C THR A 10 9.62 -14.09 7.31
N TRP A 11 8.98 -13.40 8.27
CA TRP A 11 7.90 -12.49 7.96
C TRP A 11 8.35 -11.34 7.05
N GLU A 12 9.59 -10.89 7.19
CA GLU A 12 10.12 -9.81 6.35
C GLU A 12 10.31 -10.26 4.90
N GLU A 13 10.85 -11.45 4.67
CA GLU A 13 10.95 -12.03 3.33
C GLU A 13 9.57 -12.25 2.69
N PHE A 14 8.57 -12.65 3.49
CA PHE A 14 7.19 -12.76 3.02
C PHE A 14 6.70 -11.41 2.53
N ARG A 15 6.85 -10.39 3.38
CA ARG A 15 6.38 -9.03 3.16
C ARG A 15 6.98 -8.45 1.88
N ILE A 16 8.30 -8.56 1.71
CA ILE A 16 9.00 -8.09 0.51
C ILE A 16 8.47 -8.80 -0.74
N ARG A 17 8.47 -10.13 -0.77
CA ARG A 17 8.01 -10.89 -1.95
C ARG A 17 6.53 -10.69 -2.27
N PHE A 18 5.71 -10.56 -1.24
CA PHE A 18 4.29 -10.24 -1.37
C PHE A 18 4.12 -8.87 -2.04
N TYR A 19 4.80 -7.84 -1.53
CA TYR A 19 4.73 -6.51 -2.13
C TYR A 19 5.32 -6.46 -3.54
N GLU A 20 6.44 -7.12 -3.82
CA GLU A 20 6.99 -7.20 -5.19
C GLU A 20 5.99 -7.79 -6.19
N ARG A 21 5.22 -8.80 -5.77
CA ARG A 21 4.27 -9.48 -6.63
C ARG A 21 2.94 -8.73 -6.78
N TYR A 22 2.46 -8.11 -5.70
CA TYR A 22 1.11 -7.53 -5.66
C TYR A 22 1.09 -6.00 -5.77
N ARG A 23 2.20 -5.29 -5.51
CA ARG A 23 2.30 -3.83 -5.58
C ARG A 23 2.80 -3.38 -6.94
N THR A 24 2.03 -3.73 -7.97
CA THR A 24 2.33 -3.31 -9.34
C THR A 24 2.16 -1.79 -9.50
N GLN A 25 2.83 -1.20 -10.49
CA GLN A 25 2.67 0.23 -10.81
C GLN A 25 1.21 0.60 -11.06
N ALA A 26 0.44 -0.26 -11.74
CA ALA A 26 -0.98 -0.04 -11.96
C ALA A 26 -1.79 0.06 -10.65
N ARG A 27 -1.51 -0.81 -9.67
CA ARG A 27 -2.15 -0.74 -8.34
C ARG A 27 -1.73 0.48 -7.55
N ILE A 28 -0.45 0.85 -7.59
CA ILE A 28 0.03 2.10 -6.96
C ILE A 28 -0.70 3.31 -7.56
N GLN A 29 -0.86 3.37 -8.88
CA GLN A 29 -1.58 4.48 -9.52
C GLN A 29 -3.06 4.50 -9.14
N HIS A 30 -3.70 3.32 -9.06
CA HIS A 30 -5.06 3.21 -8.56
C HIS A 30 -5.21 3.80 -7.15
N PHE A 31 -4.35 3.40 -6.21
CA PHE A 31 -4.37 3.96 -4.85
C PHE A 31 -4.06 5.46 -4.82
N ARG A 32 -3.17 5.97 -5.68
CA ARG A 32 -2.92 7.41 -5.82
C ARG A 32 -4.17 8.16 -6.31
N THR A 33 -4.93 7.58 -7.24
CA THR A 33 -6.21 8.14 -7.68
C THR A 33 -7.22 8.14 -6.54
N GLU A 34 -7.34 7.05 -5.79
CA GLU A 34 -8.22 6.99 -4.61
C GLU A 34 -7.83 8.02 -3.55
N LEU A 35 -6.54 8.18 -3.27
CA LEU A 35 -6.03 9.19 -2.34
C LEU A 35 -6.37 10.62 -2.79
N ARG A 36 -6.24 10.93 -4.08
CA ARG A 36 -6.61 12.26 -4.63
C ARG A 36 -8.10 12.55 -4.50
N LEU A 37 -8.92 11.51 -4.51
CA LEU A 37 -10.37 11.61 -4.35
C LEU A 37 -10.81 11.38 -2.90
N LEU A 38 -9.87 11.21 -1.97
CA LEU A 38 -10.19 10.94 -0.58
C LEU A 38 -10.69 12.24 0.09
N PHE A 39 -11.93 12.20 0.56
CA PHE A 39 -12.51 13.20 1.44
C PHE A 39 -13.16 12.51 2.64
N GLN A 40 -13.23 13.23 3.75
CA GLN A 40 -14.01 12.80 4.91
C GLN A 40 -15.50 12.92 4.55
N GLY A 41 -16.25 11.83 4.72
CA GLY A 41 -17.69 11.85 4.49
C GLY A 41 -18.43 12.71 5.52
N ASP A 42 -19.58 13.27 5.15
CA ASP A 42 -20.37 14.20 5.98
C ASP A 42 -20.68 13.69 7.39
N ASN A 43 -20.81 12.37 7.56
CA ASN A 43 -21.08 11.70 8.83
C ASN A 43 -19.97 10.70 9.23
N GLU A 44 -18.80 10.76 8.60
CA GLU A 44 -17.70 9.85 8.87
C GLU A 44 -16.96 10.26 10.15
N ASN A 45 -16.71 9.30 11.04
CA ASN A 45 -15.87 9.54 12.21
C ASN A 45 -14.45 9.91 11.76
N PRO A 46 -13.82 10.95 12.32
CA PRO A 46 -12.44 11.31 11.99
C PRO A 46 -11.45 10.15 12.06
N LEU A 47 -11.61 9.23 13.02
CA LEU A 47 -10.74 8.06 13.16
C LEU A 47 -10.86 7.12 11.95
N ASP A 48 -12.08 6.89 11.46
CA ASP A 48 -12.32 6.03 10.29
C ASP A 48 -11.70 6.66 9.04
N TYR A 49 -11.84 7.98 8.88
CA TYR A 49 -11.18 8.73 7.81
C TYR A 49 -9.65 8.59 7.87
N PHE A 50 -9.06 8.76 9.06
CA PHE A 50 -7.61 8.63 9.23
C PHE A 50 -7.11 7.20 8.97
N GLU A 51 -7.87 6.16 9.34
CA GLU A 51 -7.51 4.78 9.03
C GLU A 51 -7.54 4.50 7.52
N ARG A 52 -8.53 5.04 6.79
CA ARG A 52 -8.55 4.96 5.31
C ARG A 52 -7.36 5.70 4.69
N LEU A 53 -7.09 6.92 5.13
CA LEU A 53 -5.94 7.72 4.67
C LEU A 53 -4.62 6.97 4.90
N LYS A 54 -4.41 6.47 6.11
CA LYS A 54 -3.21 5.73 6.49
C LYS A 54 -3.05 4.46 5.66
N THR A 55 -4.14 3.72 5.42
CA THR A 55 -4.12 2.54 4.56
C THR A 55 -3.66 2.89 3.15
N LEU A 56 -4.23 3.94 2.55
CA LEU A 56 -3.82 4.40 1.21
C LEU A 56 -2.35 4.84 1.18
N MET A 57 -1.88 5.55 2.20
CA MET A 57 -0.47 5.97 2.30
C MET A 57 0.47 4.77 2.37
N ILE A 58 0.16 3.73 3.16
CA ILE A 58 0.99 2.52 3.28
C ILE A 58 1.02 1.72 1.97
N GLU A 59 -0.12 1.61 1.28
CA GLU A 59 -0.17 0.89 -0.01
C GLU A 59 0.59 1.64 -1.12
N ILE A 60 0.54 2.99 -1.09
CA ILE A 60 1.30 3.85 -2.01
C ILE A 60 2.77 3.88 -1.67
N ASP A 61 3.15 3.81 -0.39
CA ASP A 61 4.52 3.78 0.10
C ASP A 61 4.65 3.15 1.50
N PRO A 62 4.99 1.85 1.59
CA PRO A 62 5.12 1.12 2.84
C PRO A 62 6.27 1.61 3.73
N GLU A 63 7.26 2.28 3.15
CA GLU A 63 8.38 2.85 3.89
C GLU A 63 8.11 4.29 4.33
N CYS A 64 6.94 4.84 3.94
CA CYS A 64 6.53 6.21 4.26
C CYS A 64 7.60 7.25 3.87
N THR A 65 8.30 7.03 2.75
CA THR A 65 9.19 8.04 2.20
C THR A 65 8.33 9.18 1.66
N ASP A 66 8.47 10.39 2.21
CA ASP A 66 7.76 11.62 1.76
C ASP A 66 7.97 11.99 0.26
N GLN A 67 8.65 11.16 -0.52
CA GLN A 67 8.95 11.38 -1.92
C GLN A 67 7.71 11.44 -2.81
N TRP A 68 6.62 10.76 -2.46
CA TRP A 68 5.40 10.75 -3.27
C TRP A 68 4.52 12.00 -3.12
N LEU A 69 4.78 12.85 -2.11
CA LEU A 69 4.08 14.12 -1.91
C LEU A 69 4.54 15.25 -2.87
N LYS A 70 5.59 15.02 -3.67
CA LYS A 70 6.25 16.06 -4.48
C LYS A 70 5.78 16.17 -5.94
N HIS A 71 4.76 15.42 -6.37
CA HIS A 71 4.34 15.37 -7.78
C HIS A 71 2.84 15.51 -8.01
#